data_AF-A0A2T3MBG7-F1
#
_entry.id   AF-A0A2T3MBG7-F1
#
_cell.length_a   1.000
_cell.length_b   1.000
_cell.length_c   1.000
_cell.angle_alpha   90.00
_cell.angle_beta   90.00
_cell.angle_gamma   90.00
#
_symmetry.space_group_name_H-M   'P 1'
#
loop_
_entity.id
_entity.type
_entity.pdbx_description
1 polymer ?
#
loop_
_entity_poly.entity_id
_entity_poly.type
_entity_poly.pdbx_seq_one_letter_code
_entity_poly.pdbx_strand_id
1 'polypeptide(L)'
;MSKIHISHVEVSCERFIKTMTIGDAFEVLTFKKDRGFCVLKQSEAEYSFKQFGYIDHMITVDANALKKQIKKAVKVEFPRSNIAWVEHFQQVDSIDDLKRHGQAQYHLF
;
A
#
# COMPACT_ATOMS: atom_id res chain seq x y z
N MET A 1 -8.25 5.15 7.28
CA MET A 1 -8.34 3.79 6.72
C MET A 1 -9.71 3.48 6.14
N SER A 2 -9.79 3.15 4.84
CA SER A 2 -11.00 2.64 4.18
C SER A 2 -10.95 1.12 4.04
N LYS A 3 -12.07 0.42 4.25
CA LYS A 3 -12.17 -1.04 4.04
C LYS A 3 -12.58 -1.33 2.61
N ILE A 4 -11.84 -2.19 1.93
CA ILE A 4 -12.21 -2.68 0.60
C ILE A 4 -12.14 -4.20 0.55
N HIS A 5 -13.00 -4.81 -0.26
CA HIS A 5 -12.95 -6.25 -0.50
C HIS A 5 -11.69 -6.60 -1.28
N ILE A 6 -11.08 -7.75 -1.00
CA ILE A 6 -9.81 -8.17 -1.61
C ILE A 6 -9.87 -8.19 -3.14
N SER A 7 -11.02 -8.56 -3.72
CA SER A 7 -11.27 -8.54 -5.17
C SER A 7 -11.19 -7.15 -5.80
N HIS A 8 -11.44 -6.10 -5.01
CA HIS A 8 -11.39 -4.71 -5.47
C HIS A 8 -10.05 -4.05 -5.14
N VAL A 9 -9.18 -4.67 -4.34
CA VAL A 9 -7.86 -4.12 -3.99
C VAL A 9 -7.03 -3.88 -5.23
N GLU A 10 -6.99 -4.83 -6.17
CA GLU A 10 -6.22 -4.70 -7.40
C GLU A 10 -6.70 -3.47 -8.21
N VAL A 11 -8.00 -3.36 -8.44
CA VAL A 11 -8.62 -2.27 -9.21
C VAL A 11 -8.44 -0.92 -8.51
N SER A 12 -8.61 -0.88 -7.19
CA SER A 12 -8.37 0.32 -6.38
C SER A 12 -6.92 0.76 -6.46
N CYS A 13 -5.96 -0.15 -6.27
CA CYS A 13 -4.53 0.15 -6.39
C CYS A 13 -4.18 0.68 -7.78
N GLU A 14 -4.72 0.09 -8.85
CA GLU A 14 -4.51 0.59 -10.20
C GLU A 14 -5.04 2.01 -10.40
N ARG A 15 -6.21 2.32 -9.83
CA ARG A 15 -6.75 3.69 -9.85
C ARG A 15 -5.84 4.64 -9.09
N PHE A 16 -5.37 4.25 -7.91
CA PHE A 16 -4.47 5.06 -7.10
C PHE A 16 -3.16 5.35 -7.83
N ILE A 17 -2.51 4.33 -8.41
CA ILE A 17 -1.28 4.52 -9.18
C ILE A 17 -1.47 5.52 -10.34
N LYS A 18 -2.65 5.52 -10.99
CA LYS A 18 -2.97 6.47 -12.06
C LYS A 18 -3.22 7.89 -11.56
N THR A 19 -3.79 8.05 -10.37
CA THR A 19 -4.11 9.36 -9.80
C THR A 19 -2.99 9.93 -8.92
N MET A 20 -2.00 9.12 -8.55
CA MET A 20 -0.90 9.52 -7.68
C MET A 20 0.00 10.56 -8.32
N THR A 21 0.28 11.59 -7.56
CA THR A 21 1.31 12.58 -7.80
C THR A 21 2.60 12.20 -7.06
N ILE A 22 3.72 12.81 -7.44
CA ILE A 22 5.00 12.57 -6.77
C ILE A 22 4.87 12.99 -5.30
N GLY A 23 5.32 12.13 -4.39
CA GLY A 23 5.12 12.31 -2.95
C GLY A 23 3.78 11.77 -2.43
N ASP A 24 2.88 11.26 -3.29
CA ASP A 24 1.76 10.47 -2.78
C ASP A 24 2.22 9.06 -2.44
N ALA A 25 1.63 8.52 -1.38
CA ALA A 25 1.78 7.13 -0.99
C ALA A 25 0.44 6.50 -0.66
N PHE A 26 0.39 5.17 -0.74
CA PHE A 26 -0.71 4.41 -0.18
C PHE A 26 -0.21 3.14 0.46
N GLU A 27 -0.95 2.66 1.44
CA GLU A 27 -0.71 1.36 2.04
C GLU A 27 -1.97 0.52 2.02
N VAL A 28 -1.76 -0.79 1.94
CA VAL A 28 -2.78 -1.81 1.95
C VAL A 28 -2.43 -2.81 3.02
N LEU A 29 -3.26 -2.86 4.06
CA LEU A 29 -3.11 -3.71 5.22
C LEU A 29 -4.16 -4.82 5.21
N THR A 30 -3.82 -5.98 5.75
CA THR A 30 -4.76 -7.05 6.05
C THR A 30 -5.73 -6.65 7.15
N PHE A 31 -6.85 -7.39 7.29
CA PHE A 31 -7.86 -7.12 8.32
C PHE A 31 -7.28 -6.93 9.73
N LYS A 32 -6.27 -7.73 10.10
CA LYS A 32 -5.58 -7.70 11.38
C LYS A 32 -4.46 -6.65 11.48
N LYS A 33 -4.13 -5.97 10.37
CA LYS A 33 -3.06 -4.97 10.25
C LYS A 33 -1.67 -5.50 10.61
N ASP A 34 -1.49 -6.81 10.64
CA ASP A 34 -0.22 -7.50 10.92
C ASP A 34 0.65 -7.65 9.66
N ARG A 35 0.02 -7.57 8.49
CA ARG A 35 0.62 -7.83 7.17
C ARG A 35 0.05 -6.89 6.12
N GLY A 36 0.84 -6.52 5.12
CA GLY A 36 0.43 -5.59 4.08
C GLY A 36 1.55 -5.18 3.13
N PHE A 37 1.30 -4.11 2.39
CA PHE A 37 2.30 -3.46 1.55
C PHE A 37 2.00 -1.97 1.43
N CYS A 38 3.03 -1.16 1.21
CA CYS A 38 2.92 0.25 0.90
C CYS A 38 3.65 0.59 -0.40
N VAL A 39 3.19 1.65 -1.03
CA VAL A 39 3.65 2.14 -2.32
C VAL A 39 3.82 3.65 -2.20
N LEU A 40 4.97 4.15 -2.58
CA LEU A 40 5.29 5.57 -2.68
C LEU A 40 5.66 5.90 -4.12
N LYS A 41 5.12 7.00 -4.66
CA LYS A 41 5.59 7.54 -5.93
C LYS A 41 6.79 8.45 -5.69
N GLN A 42 7.99 7.96 -6.01
CA GLN A 42 9.23 8.71 -5.86
C GLN A 42 9.52 9.59 -7.09
N SER A 43 9.22 9.09 -8.28
CA SER A 43 9.48 9.80 -9.54
C SER A 43 8.28 9.65 -10.49
N GLU A 44 8.32 10.28 -11.68
CA GLU A 44 7.26 10.10 -12.69
C GLU A 44 7.15 8.64 -13.16
N ALA A 45 8.28 7.95 -13.30
CA ALA A 45 8.37 6.57 -13.78
C ALA A 45 8.57 5.54 -12.66
N GLU A 46 9.12 5.95 -11.51
CA GLU A 46 9.57 5.03 -10.46
C GLU A 46 8.67 5.06 -9.22
N TYR A 47 8.34 3.86 -8.75
CA TYR A 47 7.51 3.64 -7.57
C TYR A 47 8.27 2.77 -6.59
N SER A 48 8.37 3.21 -5.36
CA SER A 48 8.93 2.40 -4.29
C SER A 48 7.81 1.57 -3.66
N PHE A 49 7.98 0.26 -3.73
CA PHE A 49 7.07 -0.74 -3.21
C PHE A 49 7.73 -1.44 -2.02
N LYS A 50 7.05 -1.47 -0.89
CA LYS A 50 7.49 -2.19 0.30
C LYS A 50 6.37 -3.08 0.78
N GLN A 51 6.58 -4.38 0.76
CA GLN A 51 5.69 -5.36 1.40
C GLN A 51 6.27 -5.79 2.73
N PHE A 52 5.39 -6.10 3.69
CA PHE A 52 5.77 -6.54 5.02
C PHE A 52 4.70 -7.49 5.55
N GLY A 53 5.13 -8.54 6.25
CA GLY A 53 4.23 -9.55 6.77
C GLY A 53 4.79 -10.95 6.64
N TYR A 54 4.37 -11.68 5.61
CA TYR A 54 4.95 -12.97 5.26
C TYR A 54 6.31 -12.81 4.58
N ILE A 55 6.44 -11.82 3.68
CA ILE A 55 7.71 -11.48 3.04
C ILE A 55 7.95 -9.99 3.22
N ASP A 56 9.00 -9.64 3.98
CA ASP A 56 9.51 -8.27 4.05
C ASP A 56 10.42 -8.02 2.85
N HIS A 57 10.01 -7.12 1.96
CA HIS A 57 10.77 -6.80 0.75
C HIS A 57 10.48 -5.37 0.31
N MET A 58 11.54 -4.62 0.01
CA MET A 58 11.47 -3.27 -0.52
C MET A 58 12.17 -3.23 -1.87
N ILE A 59 11.48 -2.73 -2.89
CA ILE A 59 11.98 -2.59 -4.25
C ILE A 59 11.46 -1.32 -4.88
N THR A 60 12.26 -0.71 -5.75
CA THR A 60 11.82 0.38 -6.63
C THR A 60 11.56 -0.19 -8.01
N VAL A 61 10.37 0.05 -8.54
CA VAL A 61 9.86 -0.57 -9.76
C VAL A 61 9.00 0.41 -10.56
N ASP A 62 8.91 0.21 -11.87
CA ASP A 62 8.00 0.99 -12.72
C ASP A 62 6.54 0.61 -12.50
N ALA A 63 5.61 1.46 -12.96
CA ALA A 63 4.16 1.23 -12.84
C ALA A 63 3.70 -0.16 -13.33
N ASN A 64 4.31 -0.68 -14.41
CA ASN A 64 3.93 -1.99 -14.96
C ASN A 64 4.41 -3.15 -14.07
N ALA A 65 5.63 -3.03 -13.53
CA ALA A 65 6.18 -4.01 -12.60
C ALA A 65 5.46 -3.94 -11.24
N LEU A 66 5.15 -2.74 -10.76
CA LEU A 66 4.38 -2.48 -9.55
C LEU A 66 3.04 -3.24 -9.53
N LYS A 67 2.27 -3.19 -10.63
CA LYS A 67 1.00 -3.92 -10.75
C LYS A 67 1.18 -5.44 -10.57
N LYS A 68 2.24 -6.00 -11.15
CA LYS A 68 2.58 -7.43 -11.00
C LYS A 68 2.95 -7.75 -9.55
N GLN A 69 3.72 -6.87 -8.90
CA GLN A 69 4.12 -7.04 -7.51
C GLN A 69 2.93 -6.93 -6.56
N ILE A 70 2.03 -5.96 -6.75
CA ILE A 70 0.79 -5.85 -5.98
C ILE A 70 -0.05 -7.11 -6.11
N LYS A 71 -0.24 -7.64 -7.32
CA LYS A 71 -0.97 -8.89 -7.54
C LYS A 71 -0.32 -10.08 -6.81
N LYS A 72 1.01 -10.13 -6.81
CA LYS A 72 1.77 -11.17 -6.11
C LYS A 72 1.65 -11.00 -4.59
N ALA A 73 1.83 -9.79 -4.07
CA ALA A 73 1.70 -9.46 -2.66
C ALA A 73 0.29 -9.72 -2.15
N VAL A 74 -0.75 -9.35 -2.89
CA VAL A 74 -2.14 -9.68 -2.55
C VAL A 74 -2.33 -11.20 -2.43
N LYS A 75 -1.82 -11.99 -3.37
CA LYS A 75 -1.91 -13.47 -3.29
C LYS A 75 -1.13 -14.07 -2.12
N VAL A 76 0.05 -13.55 -1.82
CA VAL A 76 0.96 -14.09 -0.78
C VAL A 76 0.51 -13.64 0.62
N GLU A 77 0.20 -12.36 0.79
CA GLU A 77 -0.13 -11.75 2.09
C GLU A 77 -1.61 -11.92 2.46
N PHE A 78 -2.51 -12.05 1.48
CA PHE A 78 -3.97 -12.15 1.69
C PHE A 78 -4.59 -13.48 1.21
N PRO A 79 -4.01 -14.66 1.49
CA PRO A 79 -4.52 -15.94 0.96
C PRO A 79 -5.90 -16.33 1.51
N ARG A 80 -6.32 -15.78 2.67
CA ARG A 80 -7.62 -16.06 3.30
C ARG A 80 -8.36 -14.80 3.78
N SER A 81 -7.89 -13.62 3.41
CA SER A 81 -8.46 -12.35 3.85
C SER A 81 -9.48 -11.87 2.83
N ASN A 82 -10.75 -11.73 3.24
CA ASN A 82 -11.79 -11.18 2.35
C ASN A 82 -11.74 -9.65 2.29
N ILE A 83 -11.14 -9.00 3.29
CA ILE A 83 -11.13 -7.54 3.46
C ILE A 83 -9.68 -7.07 3.64
N ALA A 84 -9.34 -6.00 2.95
CA ALA A 84 -8.13 -5.22 3.13
C ALA A 84 -8.49 -3.80 3.57
N TRP A 85 -7.61 -3.19 4.36
CA TRP A 85 -7.64 -1.79 4.70
C TRP A 85 -6.72 -1.05 3.76
N VAL A 86 -7.16 0.08 3.24
CA VAL A 86 -6.34 0.96 2.41
C VAL A 86 -6.25 2.33 3.05
N GLU A 87 -5.04 2.87 3.08
CA GLU A 87 -4.78 4.26 3.42
C GLU A 87 -4.01 4.98 2.34
N HIS A 88 -4.32 6.26 2.21
CA HIS A 88 -3.65 7.18 1.32
C HIS A 88 -2.96 8.23 2.18
N PHE A 89 -1.74 8.53 1.79
CA PHE A 89 -0.92 9.56 2.39
C PHE A 89 -0.48 10.49 1.26
N GLN A 90 -0.49 11.79 1.54
CA GLN A 90 -0.04 12.82 0.62
C GLN A 90 1.20 13.48 1.22
N GLN A 91 2.11 13.97 0.37
CA GLN A 91 3.34 14.64 0.78
C GLN A 91 4.29 13.78 1.64
N VAL A 92 4.46 12.52 1.25
CA VAL A 92 5.38 11.57 1.87
C VAL A 92 6.74 11.65 1.18
N ASP A 93 7.75 12.13 1.91
CA ASP A 93 9.13 12.24 1.42
C ASP A 93 9.87 10.88 1.46
N SER A 94 9.47 9.98 2.38
CA SER A 94 10.10 8.66 2.53
C SER A 94 9.16 7.58 3.02
N ILE A 95 9.31 6.36 2.50
CA ILE A 95 8.53 5.18 2.93
C ILE A 95 8.72 4.86 4.42
N ASP A 96 9.84 5.29 5.01
CA ASP A 96 10.06 5.08 6.44
C ASP A 96 9.18 5.99 7.33
N ASP A 97 8.77 7.16 6.83
CA ASP A 97 7.81 8.04 7.52
C ASP A 97 6.40 7.46 7.56
N LEU A 98 6.04 6.63 6.57
CA LEU A 98 4.78 5.86 6.61
C LEU A 98 4.73 4.91 7.81
N LYS A 99 5.88 4.35 8.24
CA LYS A 99 5.93 3.49 9.44
C LYS A 99 5.61 4.25 10.73
N ARG A 100 5.70 5.59 10.75
CA ARG A 100 5.48 6.41 11.96
C ARG A 100 4.06 6.91 12.16
N HIS A 101 3.19 6.88 11.15
CA HIS A 101 1.77 7.23 11.33
C HIS A 101 0.93 6.12 11.99
N GLY A 102 1.58 5.07 12.49
CA GLY A 102 0.99 4.06 13.38
C GLY A 102 0.91 4.46 14.86
N GLN A 103 1.11 5.73 15.23
CA GLN A 103 0.85 6.22 16.59
C GLN A 103 -0.37 7.15 16.60
N ALA A 104 -1.52 6.50 16.85
CA ALA A 104 -2.72 7.02 17.50
C ALA A 104 -3.25 8.41 17.08
N GLN A 105 -4.38 8.42 16.38
CA GLN A 105 -5.41 9.41 16.66
C GLN A 105 -6.73 8.69 16.94
N TYR A 106 -6.86 8.21 18.18
CA TYR A 106 -8.19 8.06 18.79
C TYR A 106 -8.74 9.48 18.96
N HIS A 107 -9.60 9.93 18.04
CA HIS A 107 -10.54 11.00 18.36
C HIS A 107 -11.76 10.34 19.02
N LEU A 108 -11.72 10.26 20.35
CA LEU A 108 -12.91 10.10 21.18
C LEU A 108 -13.56 11.48 21.29
N PHE A 109 -14.61 11.70 20.50
CA PHE A 109 -15.68 12.65 20.83
C PHE A 109 -17.00 11.98 20.47
#